data_AF-A0A654LYS1-F1
#
_entry.id   AF-A0A654LYS1-F1
#
_cell.length_a   1.000
_cell.length_b   1.000
_cell.length_c   1.000
_cell.angle_alpha   90.00
_cell.angle_beta   90.00
_cell.angle_gamma   90.00
#
_symmetry.space_group_name_H-M   'P 1'
#
loop_
_entity.id
_entity.type
_entity.pdbx_description
1 polymer ?
#
loop_
_entity_poly.entity_id
_entity_poly.type
_entity_poly.pdbx_seq_one_letter_code
_entity_poly.pdbx_strand_id
1 'polypeptide(L)' 'MLNLIYTPDVAFVVRDISKDKKLAIDYTSKWNNVAIVCDGIRVVGLGDVGPERQFQSWKENQYCSKF' A
#
# COMPACT_ATOMS: atom_id res chain seq x y z
N MET A 1 20.33 -9.52 14.43
CA MET A 1 18.88 -9.42 14.09
C MET A 1 18.63 -8.44 12.95
N LEU A 2 19.13 -7.20 13.01
CA LEU A 2 18.96 -6.19 11.95
C LEU A 2 19.51 -6.61 10.56
N ASN A 3 20.67 -7.26 10.53
CA ASN A 3 21.32 -7.64 9.27
C ASN A 3 20.49 -8.60 8.38
N LEU A 4 19.60 -9.40 8.97
CA LEU A 4 18.74 -10.36 8.26
C LEU A 4 17.56 -9.66 7.58
N ILE A 5 16.98 -8.66 8.25
CA ILE A 5 15.77 -7.95 7.81
C ILE A 5 16.15 -6.72 6.97
N TYR A 6 17.43 -6.33 6.99
CA TYR A 6 17.94 -5.14 6.34
C TYR A 6 19.29 -5.41 5.66
N THR A 7 20.05 -4.37 5.32
CA THR A 7 21.37 -4.52 4.69
C THR A 7 22.29 -5.36 5.59
N PRO A 8 23.07 -6.33 5.04
CA PRO A 8 23.23 -6.69 3.63
C PRO A 8 22.34 -7.84 3.13
N ASP A 9 21.73 -8.65 4.01
CA ASP A 9 21.13 -9.94 3.61
C ASP A 9 19.82 -9.77 2.83
N VAL A 10 19.14 -8.63 2.95
CA VAL A 10 17.96 -8.31 2.11
C VAL A 10 18.29 -8.35 0.60
N ALA A 11 19.56 -8.21 0.22
CA ALA A 11 20.00 -8.28 -1.18
C ALA A 11 19.73 -9.65 -1.83
N PHE A 12 19.70 -10.73 -1.06
CA PHE A 12 19.36 -12.07 -1.57
C PHE A 12 17.90 -12.13 -2.02
N VAL A 13 16.98 -11.64 -1.17
CA VAL A 13 15.54 -11.55 -1.48
C VAL A 13 15.29 -10.71 -2.73
N VAL A 14 15.99 -9.59 -2.90
CA VAL A 14 15.87 -8.73 -4.10
C VAL A 14 16.32 -9.46 -5.37
N ARG A 15 17.44 -10.19 -5.30
CA ARG A 15 17.97 -10.96 -6.45
C ARG A 15 17.02 -12.08 -6.86
N ASP A 16 16.41 -12.76 -5.90
CA ASP A 16 15.50 -13.87 -6.17
C ASP A 16 14.16 -13.37 -6.76
N ILE A 17 13.60 -12.29 -6.23
CA ILE A 17 12.42 -11.63 -6.82
C ILE A 17 12.71 -11.08 -8.22
N SER A 18 13.93 -10.62 -8.47
CA SER A 18 14.34 -10.16 -9.80
C SER A 18 14.37 -11.28 -10.84
N LYS A 19 14.65 -12.53 -10.43
CA LYS A 19 14.64 -13.70 -11.32
C LYS A 19 13.23 -14.26 -11.49
N ASP A 20 12.45 -14.34 -10.40
CA ASP A 20 11.05 -14.76 -10.42
C ASP A 20 10.15 -13.80 -9.63
N LYS A 21 9.31 -13.06 -10.36
CA LYS A 21 8.38 -12.09 -9.78
C LYS A 21 7.29 -12.74 -8.91
N LYS A 22 7.06 -14.05 -9.02
CA LYS A 22 6.06 -14.75 -8.19
C LYS A 22 6.51 -14.84 -6.72
N LEU A 23 7.81 -14.95 -6.48
CA LEU A 23 8.40 -14.97 -5.13
C LEU A 23 8.14 -13.69 -4.33
N ALA A 24 7.73 -12.60 -4.99
CA ALA A 24 7.31 -11.38 -4.31
C ALA A 24 6.10 -11.61 -3.38
N ILE A 25 5.24 -12.59 -3.67
CA ILE A 25 4.09 -12.92 -2.81
C ILE A 25 4.58 -13.59 -1.51
N ASP A 26 5.57 -14.47 -1.59
CA ASP A 26 6.06 -15.23 -0.44
C ASP A 26 7.03 -14.42 0.43
N TYR A 27 7.89 -13.60 -0.18
CA TYR A 27 8.94 -12.85 0.53
C TYR A 27 8.51 -11.45 0.98
N THR A 28 7.36 -10.96 0.56
CA THR A 28 6.87 -9.63 0.97
C THR A 28 5.44 -9.69 1.47
N SER A 29 5.00 -8.65 2.17
CA SER A 29 3.60 -8.51 2.61
C SER A 29 2.60 -8.33 1.46
N LYS A 30 3.04 -8.39 0.19
CA LYS A 30 2.19 -8.25 -1.00
C LYS A 30 1.02 -9.24 -1.04
N TRP A 31 1.15 -10.43 -0.44
CA TRP A 31 0.08 -11.42 -0.42
C TRP A 31 -1.22 -10.92 0.22
N ASN A 32 -1.14 -10.00 1.19
CA ASN A 32 -2.29 -9.49 1.94
C ASN A 32 -2.41 -7.95 1.91
N ASN A 33 -1.55 -7.26 1.14
CA ASN A 33 -1.60 -5.81 1.04
C ASN A 33 -2.55 -5.38 -0.08
N VAL A 34 -3.59 -4.62 0.28
CA VAL A 34 -4.54 -4.01 -0.65
C VAL A 34 -4.40 -2.50 -0.57
N ALA A 35 -4.09 -1.86 -1.70
CA ALA A 35 -4.04 -0.40 -1.80
C ALA A 35 -5.42 0.13 -2.21
N ILE A 36 -5.92 1.12 -1.47
CA ILE A 36 -7.14 1.83 -1.84
C ILE A 36 -6.75 3.23 -2.29
N VAL A 37 -7.00 3.54 -3.56
CA VAL A 37 -6.60 4.79 -4.21
C VAL A 37 -7.86 5.57 -4.56
N CYS A 38 -7.92 6.83 -4.15
CA CYS A 38 -9.05 7.71 -4.38
C CYS A 38 -8.54 9.13 -4.68
N ASP A 39 -9.19 9.83 -5.62
CA ASP A 39 -8.76 11.15 -6.09
C ASP A 39 -9.36 12.34 -5.31
N GLY A 40 -10.08 12.09 -4.21
CA GLY A 40 -10.62 13.17 -3.33
C GLY A 40 -11.84 13.95 -3.83
N ILE A 41 -12.25 13.79 -5.09
CA ILE A 41 -13.31 14.60 -5.75
C ILE A 41 -14.70 14.34 -5.15
N ARG A 42 -14.93 13.16 -4.57
CA ARG A 42 -16.18 12.80 -3.89
C ARG A 42 -15.87 12.09 -2.59
N VAL A 43 -15.83 12.86 -1.51
CA VAL A 43 -15.83 12.33 -0.15
C VAL A 43 -17.26 12.36 0.39
N VAL A 44 -17.64 11.34 1.16
CA VAL A 44 -19.00 11.05 1.66
C VAL A 44 -19.80 12.34 1.95
N GLY A 45 -20.74 12.67 1.06
CA GLY A 45 -21.65 13.82 1.19
C GLY A 45 -21.03 15.22 1.19
N LEU A 46 -19.70 15.33 1.16
CA LEU A 46 -18.96 16.59 1.32
C LEU A 46 -18.53 17.24 -0.01
N GLY A 47 -18.69 16.54 -1.13
CA GLY A 47 -18.27 17.02 -2.45
C GLY A 47 -16.75 16.91 -2.65
N ASP A 48 -16.19 17.82 -3.46
CA ASP A 48 -14.75 17.89 -3.70
C ASP A 48 -14.06 18.61 -2.53
N VAL A 49 -13.29 17.84 -1.77
CA VAL A 49 -12.58 18.32 -0.57
C VAL A 49 -11.06 18.23 -0.74
N GLY A 50 -10.59 17.79 -1.90
CA GLY A 50 -9.18 17.54 -2.15
C GLY A 50 -8.57 16.36 -1.36
N PRO A 51 -7.33 15.97 -1.72
CA PRO A 51 -6.69 14.75 -1.21
C PRO A 51 -6.36 14.80 0.30
N GLU A 52 -6.03 15.97 0.84
CA GLU A 52 -5.66 16.12 2.25
C GLU A 52 -6.82 15.87 3.21
N ARG A 53 -8.00 16.45 2.94
CA ARG A 53 -9.20 16.20 3.75
C ARG A 53 -9.74 14.79 3.55
N GLN A 54 -9.62 14.25 2.34
CA GLN A 54 -9.97 12.86 2.08
C GLN A 54 -9.16 11.92 2.98
N PHE A 55 -7.85 12.12 3.12
CA PHE A 55 -7.02 11.25 3.95
C PHE A 55 -7.46 11.23 5.41
N GLN A 56 -7.93 12.36 5.96
CA GLN A 56 -8.46 12.40 7.33
C GLN A 56 -9.78 11.64 7.46
N SER A 57 -10.73 11.86 6.53
CA SER A 57 -12.00 11.11 6.48
C SER A 57 -11.77 9.60 6.31
N TRP A 58 -10.73 9.21 5.57
CA TRP A 58 -10.34 7.82 5.36
C TRP A 58 -9.86 7.12 6.63
N LYS A 59 -9.13 7.81 7.51
CA LYS A 59 -8.68 7.23 8.79
C LYS A 59 -9.85 6.85 9.68
N GLU A 60 -10.95 7.59 9.58
CA GLU A 60 -12.11 7.42 10.43
C GLU A 60 -13.05 6.34 9.90
N ASN A 61 -13.30 6.31 8.58
CA ASN A 61 -14.35 5.47 8.01
C ASN A 61 -13.87 4.43 6.98
N GLN A 62 -12.62 4.47 6.49
CA GLN A 62 -12.07 3.51 5.52
C GLN A 62 -12.91 3.24 4.25
N TYR A 63 -13.82 4.15 3.85
CA TYR A 63 -14.66 3.99 2.67
C TYR A 63 -14.33 5.03 1.60
N CYS A 64 -14.00 4.56 0.38
CA CYS A 64 -14.15 5.38 -0.83
C CYS A 64 -15.62 5.31 -1.21
N SER A 65 -16.37 6.41 -1.16
CA SER A 65 -17.71 6.40 -1.75
C SER A 65 -17.59 6.08 -3.24
N LYS A 66 -18.27 5.02 -3.69
CA LYS A 66 -18.31 4.56 -5.08
C LYS A 66 -18.70 5.72 -6.03
N PHE A 67 -18.08 5.67 -7.21
CA PHE A 67 -18.27 6.52 -8.39
C PHE A 67 -19.65 7.18 -8.51
#